data_AF-A0A7C1F2X2-F1
#
_entry.id   AF-A0A7C1F2X2-F1
#
_cell.length_a   1.000
_cell.length_b   1.000
_cell.length_c   1.000
_cell.angle_alpha   90.00
_cell.angle_beta   90.00
_cell.angle_gamma   90.00
#
_symmetry.space_group_name_H-M   'P 1'
#
loop_
_entity.id
_entity.type
_entity.pdbx_description
1 polymer ?
#
loop_
_entity_poly.entity_id
_entity_poly.type
_entity_poly.pdbx_seq_one_letter_code
_entity_poly.pdbx_strand_id
1 'polypeptide(L)'
;MKGVRSTNPRSSSSERHCGMNSLHLCLRQRNRIMALIEIENLTKAYGLAPVLRKLNLTVERGEFIALLGHNGSGKSTLLRLLCALSKPTAGTIRVGGWELPKEAAAVRAQIGVVSHKPLLYENLTALENLRFFASLYGGRYDETIYMERLKRVGLSKRAHDLVRTFSRGMQQRLSLARATIHNPDILIMDEPYTGLDQDGNGLLDELLVQAHRDGRTILMATHDLDRAATLASRVVIIAKGTVGFDAPTTEMDGMQLAGHYRTITGAAVER
;
A
#
# COMPACT_ATOMS: atom_id res chain seq x y z
N MET A 1 26.53 -63.88 -44.23
CA MET A 1 27.91 -63.63 -44.72
C MET A 1 28.44 -62.38 -44.05
N LYS A 2 29.59 -62.54 -43.38
CA LYS A 2 30.65 -61.56 -42.98
C LYS A 2 30.26 -60.13 -42.57
N GLY A 3 30.60 -59.79 -41.31
CA GLY A 3 30.74 -58.41 -40.87
C GLY A 3 32.08 -57.77 -41.24
N VAL A 4 32.32 -56.56 -40.71
CA VAL A 4 33.57 -56.03 -40.12
C VAL A 4 33.55 -54.48 -40.14
N ARG A 5 33.66 -53.92 -38.93
CA ARG A 5 34.37 -52.73 -38.42
C ARG A 5 34.61 -51.48 -39.29
N SER A 6 34.28 -50.34 -38.66
CA SER A 6 35.13 -49.16 -38.40
C SER A 6 35.83 -48.48 -39.57
N THR A 7 35.53 -47.20 -39.77
CA THR A 7 36.46 -46.09 -39.48
C THR A 7 35.77 -44.75 -39.70
N ASN A 8 36.03 -43.82 -38.79
CA ASN A 8 35.70 -42.40 -38.88
C ASN A 8 37.02 -41.66 -39.19
N PRO A 9 37.05 -40.61 -40.02
CA PRO A 9 37.42 -39.32 -39.45
C PRO A 9 36.72 -38.09 -40.06
N ARG A 10 36.34 -37.19 -39.15
CA ARG A 10 36.31 -35.71 -39.15
C ARG A 10 36.63 -34.98 -40.48
N SER A 11 35.74 -34.06 -40.89
CA SER A 11 35.92 -32.61 -40.68
C SER A 11 34.76 -31.75 -41.25
N SER A 12 34.28 -30.85 -40.39
CA SER A 12 33.65 -29.53 -40.60
C SER A 12 33.13 -29.13 -41.99
N SER A 13 31.87 -28.70 -42.08
CA SER A 13 31.45 -27.30 -41.82
C SER A 13 29.99 -27.04 -42.21
N SER A 14 29.36 -26.16 -41.43
CA SER A 14 28.17 -25.33 -41.70
C SER A 14 26.91 -26.03 -42.22
N GLU A 15 25.88 -26.08 -41.37
CA GLU A 15 24.57 -25.49 -41.71
C GLU A 15 23.58 -25.53 -40.52
N ARG A 16 23.00 -24.34 -40.26
CA ARG A 16 21.65 -24.10 -39.71
C ARG A 16 21.37 -24.53 -38.26
N HIS A 17 21.88 -23.73 -37.32
CA HIS A 17 21.27 -23.58 -35.99
C HIS A 17 20.05 -22.65 -36.07
N CYS A 18 18.91 -23.18 -36.49
CA CYS A 18 17.61 -22.51 -36.38
C CYS A 18 16.89 -23.04 -35.14
N GLY A 19 16.62 -22.13 -34.20
CA GLY A 19 15.48 -22.23 -33.30
C GLY A 19 15.58 -23.22 -32.14
N MET A 20 16.28 -22.85 -31.07
CA MET A 20 15.97 -23.38 -29.72
C MET A 20 16.31 -22.44 -28.56
N ASN A 21 16.93 -21.27 -28.80
CA ASN A 21 17.26 -20.30 -27.74
C ASN A 21 16.24 -19.18 -27.53
N SER A 22 15.23 -19.03 -28.42
CA SER A 22 14.22 -17.96 -28.27
C SER A 22 13.07 -18.34 -27.31
N LEU A 23 12.75 -19.63 -27.19
CA LEU A 23 11.69 -20.11 -26.29
C LEU A 23 12.13 -20.13 -24.81
N HIS A 24 13.41 -20.40 -24.53
CA HIS A 24 13.93 -20.38 -23.16
C HIS A 24 14.14 -18.95 -22.61
N LEU A 25 14.39 -17.97 -23.49
CA LEU A 25 14.46 -16.56 -23.08
C LEU A 25 13.08 -15.93 -22.91
N CYS A 26 12.08 -16.39 -23.69
CA CYS A 26 10.69 -15.93 -23.58
C CYS A 26 9.98 -16.51 -22.33
N LEU A 27 10.35 -17.72 -21.88
CA LEU A 27 9.81 -18.32 -20.66
C LEU A 27 10.50 -17.86 -19.38
N ARG A 28 11.67 -17.19 -19.46
CA ARG A 28 12.27 -16.47 -18.32
C ARG A 28 11.60 -15.13 -18.02
N GLN A 29 10.70 -14.63 -18.88
CA GLN A 29 10.00 -13.36 -18.71
C GLN A 29 8.52 -13.48 -18.28
N ARG A 30 8.07 -14.69 -17.92
CA ARG A 30 6.66 -14.95 -17.50
C ARG A 30 6.48 -15.28 -16.01
N ASN A 31 7.41 -14.81 -15.17
CA ASN A 31 7.19 -14.69 -13.73
C ASN A 31 7.26 -13.20 -13.32
N ARG A 32 6.56 -12.33 -14.08
CA ARG A 32 6.25 -10.99 -13.59
C ARG A 32 5.36 -11.19 -12.37
N ILE A 33 5.93 -11.01 -11.19
CA ILE A 33 5.18 -10.60 -10.00
C ILE A 33 4.32 -9.43 -10.48
N MET A 34 3.01 -9.65 -10.63
CA MET A 34 2.13 -8.62 -11.18
C MET A 34 2.07 -7.49 -10.16
N ALA A 35 2.58 -6.32 -10.53
CA ALA A 35 2.47 -5.13 -9.72
C ALA A 35 1.00 -4.90 -9.34
N LEU A 36 0.76 -4.73 -8.04
CA LEU A 36 -0.57 -4.48 -7.52
C LEU A 36 -0.95 -3.01 -7.70
N ILE A 37 0.01 -2.09 -7.58
CA ILE A 37 -0.15 -0.67 -7.90
C ILE A 37 0.92 -0.28 -8.91
N GLU A 38 0.51 0.31 -10.03
CA GLU A 38 1.38 0.87 -11.05
C GLU A 38 1.06 2.35 -11.24
N ILE A 39 2.08 3.20 -11.10
CA ILE A 39 1.98 4.64 -11.29
C ILE A 39 3.00 5.03 -12.35
N GLU A 40 2.54 5.60 -13.46
CA GLU A 40 3.41 6.03 -14.56
C GLU A 40 3.22 7.53 -14.85
N ASN A 41 4.32 8.28 -14.77
CA ASN A 41 4.41 9.70 -15.06
C ASN A 41 3.31 10.56 -14.37
N LEU A 42 2.91 10.17 -13.17
CA LEU A 42 1.81 10.79 -12.45
C LEU A 42 2.10 12.24 -12.12
N THR A 43 1.22 13.11 -12.62
CA THR A 43 1.29 14.55 -12.39
C THR A 43 -0.01 15.01 -11.79
N LYS A 44 0.08 15.83 -10.74
CA LYS A 44 -1.08 16.47 -10.12
C LYS A 44 -0.76 17.92 -9.78
N ALA A 45 -1.57 18.82 -10.32
CA ALA A 45 -1.56 20.24 -9.99
C ALA A 45 -2.93 20.69 -9.46
N TYR A 46 -2.92 21.69 -8.57
CA TYR A 46 -4.11 22.42 -8.15
C TYR A 46 -3.95 23.87 -8.64
N GLY A 47 -4.69 24.23 -9.69
CA GLY A 47 -4.42 25.46 -10.43
C GLY A 47 -3.00 25.44 -11.01
N LEU A 48 -2.23 26.50 -10.75
CA LEU A 48 -0.85 26.65 -11.22
C LEU A 48 0.19 25.98 -10.30
N ALA A 49 -0.22 25.38 -9.18
CA ALA A 49 0.69 24.78 -8.21
C ALA A 49 0.85 23.26 -8.46
N PRO A 50 1.97 22.80 -9.06
CA PRO A 50 2.24 21.37 -9.21
C PRO A 50 2.63 20.75 -7.87
N VAL A 51 1.90 19.72 -7.45
CA VAL A 51 2.14 18.95 -6.23
C VAL A 51 2.91 17.65 -6.52
N LEU A 52 2.52 16.91 -7.57
CA LEU A 52 3.23 15.73 -8.04
C LEU A 52 3.74 15.96 -9.47
N ARG A 53 4.96 15.50 -9.77
CA ARG A 53 5.70 15.83 -11.00
C ARG A 53 6.24 14.57 -11.68
N LYS A 54 5.50 13.98 -12.62
CA LYS A 54 5.91 12.75 -13.32
C LYS A 54 6.38 11.63 -12.38
N LEU A 55 5.67 11.46 -11.26
CA LEU A 55 6.01 10.45 -10.26
C LEU A 55 5.78 9.05 -10.85
N ASN A 56 6.77 8.17 -10.69
CA ASN A 56 6.66 6.75 -11.02
C ASN A 56 6.80 5.94 -9.74
N LEU A 57 5.97 4.93 -9.55
CA LEU A 57 6.01 4.04 -8.40
C LEU A 57 5.33 2.72 -8.75
N THR A 58 5.95 1.61 -8.36
CA THR A 58 5.42 0.27 -8.51
C THR A 58 5.41 -0.43 -7.16
N VAL A 59 4.26 -0.97 -6.80
CA VAL A 59 4.03 -1.70 -5.53
C VAL A 59 3.61 -3.12 -5.84
N GLU A 60 4.29 -4.08 -5.23
CA GLU A 60 4.00 -5.51 -5.35
C GLU A 60 3.00 -5.96 -4.28
N ARG A 61 2.35 -7.11 -4.54
CA ARG A 61 1.40 -7.68 -3.59
C ARG A 61 2.13 -8.13 -2.31
N GLY A 62 1.57 -7.80 -1.15
CA GLY A 62 2.14 -8.12 0.16
C GLY A 62 3.18 -7.14 0.66
N GLU A 63 3.62 -6.13 -0.11
CA GLU A 63 4.55 -5.11 0.40
C GLU A 63 3.92 -4.24 1.49
N PHE A 64 4.70 -3.91 2.51
CA PHE A 64 4.40 -2.82 3.44
C PHE A 64 5.33 -1.65 3.12
N ILE A 65 4.78 -0.64 2.46
CA ILE A 65 5.48 0.59 2.11
C ILE A 65 5.18 1.71 3.10
N ALA A 66 6.23 2.29 3.67
CA ALA A 66 6.18 3.58 4.34
C ALA A 66 6.47 4.71 3.35
N LEU A 67 5.48 5.58 3.12
CA LEU A 67 5.62 6.82 2.36
C LEU A 67 6.08 7.94 3.30
N LEU A 68 7.28 8.44 3.07
CA LEU A 68 7.90 9.49 3.87
C LEU A 68 8.05 10.78 3.06
N GLY A 69 8.20 11.90 3.77
CA GLY A 69 8.49 13.20 3.17
C GLY A 69 7.98 14.35 4.03
N HIS A 70 8.48 15.55 3.79
CA HIS A 70 8.06 16.74 4.52
C HIS A 70 6.57 17.08 4.28
N ASN A 71 6.01 17.95 5.13
CA ASN A 71 4.66 18.47 4.92
C ASN A 71 4.56 19.19 3.58
N GLY A 72 3.54 18.85 2.78
CA GLY A 72 3.37 19.39 1.43
C GLY A 72 4.22 18.71 0.34
N SER A 73 4.97 17.63 0.64
CA SER A 73 5.73 16.91 -0.40
C SER A 73 4.85 16.18 -1.43
N GLY A 74 3.57 15.95 -1.09
CA GLY A 74 2.59 15.32 -1.96
C GLY A 74 2.05 13.97 -1.47
N LYS A 75 2.49 13.44 -0.32
CA LYS A 75 2.04 12.15 0.26
C LYS A 75 0.51 11.99 0.27
N SER A 76 -0.19 12.85 0.99
CA SER A 76 -1.66 12.79 1.09
C SER A 76 -2.36 13.11 -0.25
N THR A 77 -1.68 13.75 -1.21
CA THR A 77 -2.21 13.92 -2.57
C THR A 77 -2.09 12.61 -3.35
N LEU A 78 -0.96 11.91 -3.26
CA LEU A 78 -0.74 10.60 -3.85
C LEU A 78 -1.77 9.59 -3.30
N LEU A 79 -1.93 9.52 -1.97
CA LEU A 79 -2.90 8.63 -1.35
C LEU A 79 -4.34 8.92 -1.80
N ARG A 80 -4.73 10.19 -1.91
CA ARG A 80 -6.06 10.56 -2.44
C ARG A 80 -6.27 10.14 -3.90
N LEU A 81 -5.23 10.20 -4.73
CA LEU A 81 -5.29 9.75 -6.12
C LEU A 81 -5.47 8.24 -6.18
N LEU A 82 -4.71 7.48 -5.38
CA LEU A 82 -4.85 6.02 -5.27
C LEU A 82 -6.24 5.60 -4.75
N CYS A 83 -6.82 6.37 -3.84
CA CYS A 83 -8.17 6.14 -3.33
C CYS A 83 -9.29 6.59 -4.29
N ALA A 84 -8.96 7.05 -5.49
CA ALA A 84 -9.89 7.63 -6.45
C ALA A 84 -10.72 8.82 -5.90
N LEU A 85 -10.18 9.54 -4.90
CA LEU A 85 -10.78 10.74 -4.30
C LEU A 85 -10.39 12.02 -5.06
N SER A 86 -9.41 11.92 -5.95
CA SER A 86 -8.97 12.99 -6.84
C SER A 86 -8.58 12.40 -8.20
N LYS A 87 -8.62 13.21 -9.25
CA LYS A 87 -8.20 12.81 -10.59
C LYS A 87 -6.77 13.28 -10.87
N PRO A 88 -5.93 12.48 -11.56
CA PRO A 88 -4.63 12.95 -12.03
C PRO A 88 -4.79 14.12 -13.00
N THR A 89 -3.80 15.01 -13.06
CA THR A 89 -3.71 16.02 -14.12
C THR A 89 -3.15 15.40 -15.39
N ALA A 90 -2.16 14.50 -15.25
CA ALA A 90 -1.62 13.67 -16.31
C ALA A 90 -1.00 12.39 -15.72
N GLY A 91 -0.65 11.44 -16.59
CA GLY A 91 -0.15 10.12 -16.20
C GLY A 91 -1.26 9.12 -15.90
N THR A 92 -0.87 7.90 -15.55
CA THR A 92 -1.77 6.76 -15.33
C THR A 92 -1.54 6.14 -13.97
N ILE A 93 -2.63 5.59 -13.41
CA ILE A 93 -2.61 4.81 -12.18
C ILE A 93 -3.41 3.55 -12.45
N ARG A 94 -2.82 2.38 -12.18
CA ARG A 94 -3.51 1.10 -12.16
C ARG A 94 -3.42 0.47 -10.77
N VAL A 95 -4.53 -0.10 -10.30
CA VAL A 95 -4.63 -0.79 -9.01
C VAL A 95 -5.36 -2.11 -9.22
N GLY A 96 -4.67 -3.23 -8.97
CA GLY A 96 -5.20 -4.58 -9.16
C GLY A 96 -5.76 -4.83 -10.55
N GLY A 97 -5.10 -4.27 -11.58
CA GLY A 97 -5.51 -4.37 -12.99
C GLY A 97 -6.50 -3.31 -13.46
N TRP A 98 -7.08 -2.50 -12.57
CA TRP A 98 -8.07 -1.46 -12.90
C TRP A 98 -7.44 -0.07 -13.04
N GLU A 99 -7.82 0.68 -14.06
CA GLU A 99 -7.27 2.01 -14.37
C GLU A 99 -8.09 3.16 -13.77
N LEU A 100 -7.44 4.07 -13.05
CA LEU A 100 -8.06 5.30 -12.58
C LEU A 100 -7.94 6.44 -13.60
N PRO A 101 -8.95 7.34 -13.70
CA PRO A 101 -10.16 7.39 -12.87
C PRO A 101 -11.35 6.57 -13.41
N LYS A 102 -11.20 5.87 -14.54
CA LYS A 102 -12.32 5.21 -15.26
C LYS A 102 -12.97 4.11 -14.43
N GLU A 103 -12.17 3.29 -13.74
CA GLU A 103 -12.62 2.07 -13.06
C GLU A 103 -12.59 2.23 -11.52
N ALA A 104 -12.88 3.45 -11.06
CA ALA A 104 -12.75 3.84 -9.67
C ALA A 104 -13.58 2.99 -8.68
N ALA A 105 -14.73 2.45 -9.10
CA ALA A 105 -15.54 1.59 -8.25
C ALA A 105 -14.86 0.24 -7.97
N ALA A 106 -14.23 -0.37 -8.99
CA ALA A 106 -13.50 -1.62 -8.85
C ALA A 106 -12.25 -1.43 -7.98
N VAL A 107 -11.53 -0.31 -8.15
CA VAL A 107 -10.41 0.06 -7.26
C VAL A 107 -10.88 0.25 -5.83
N ARG A 108 -11.98 0.98 -5.59
CA ARG A 108 -12.50 1.21 -4.24
C ARG A 108 -12.87 -0.08 -3.51
N ALA A 109 -13.33 -1.11 -4.23
CA ALA A 109 -13.65 -2.41 -3.65
C ALA A 109 -12.40 -3.14 -3.12
N GLN A 110 -11.20 -2.82 -3.64
CA GLN A 110 -9.94 -3.47 -3.24
C GLN A 110 -9.21 -2.75 -2.11
N ILE A 111 -9.57 -1.50 -1.80
CA ILE A 111 -8.84 -0.66 -0.85
C ILE A 111 -9.61 -0.46 0.46
N GLY A 112 -8.90 -0.52 1.57
CA GLY A 112 -9.30 0.01 2.87
C GLY A 112 -8.58 1.32 3.14
N VAL A 113 -9.30 2.34 3.60
CA VAL A 113 -8.72 3.68 3.80
C VAL A 113 -8.83 4.10 5.26
N VAL A 114 -7.69 4.45 5.86
CA VAL A 114 -7.61 5.19 7.11
C VAL A 114 -7.05 6.56 6.80
N SER A 115 -7.83 7.61 7.03
CA SER A 115 -7.40 8.98 6.81
C SER A 115 -7.20 9.72 8.12
N HIS A 116 -6.52 10.86 8.07
CA HIS A 116 -6.37 11.76 9.22
C HIS A 116 -7.71 12.14 9.89
N LYS A 117 -8.82 12.18 9.13
CA LYS A 117 -10.18 12.23 9.72
C LYS A 117 -10.74 10.80 9.76
N PRO A 118 -11.36 10.34 10.86
CA PRO A 118 -11.90 8.97 10.96
C PRO A 118 -13.01 8.61 9.96
N LEU A 119 -13.72 9.61 9.40
CA LEU A 119 -14.83 9.42 8.45
C LEU A 119 -15.92 8.47 8.99
N LEU A 120 -16.33 8.68 10.23
CA LEU A 120 -17.36 7.92 10.94
C LEU A 120 -18.63 8.76 11.09
N TYR A 121 -19.78 8.09 11.22
CA TYR A 121 -21.04 8.73 11.58
C TYR A 121 -21.14 8.82 13.10
N GLU A 122 -20.99 10.03 13.63
CA GLU A 122 -20.93 10.27 15.07
C GLU A 122 -22.26 10.00 15.80
N ASN A 123 -23.38 10.03 15.07
CA ASN A 123 -24.73 9.75 15.57
C ASN A 123 -25.13 8.28 15.48
N LEU A 124 -24.26 7.42 14.94
CA LEU A 124 -24.44 5.97 14.93
C LEU A 124 -23.56 5.35 16.01
N THR A 125 -23.96 4.18 16.49
CA THR A 125 -23.12 3.34 17.36
C THR A 125 -21.92 2.79 16.60
N ALA A 126 -20.91 2.27 17.32
CA ALA A 126 -19.78 1.62 16.68
C ALA A 126 -20.20 0.42 15.79
N LEU A 127 -21.15 -0.38 16.29
CA LEU A 127 -21.73 -1.50 15.56
C LEU A 127 -22.49 -1.05 14.30
N GLU A 128 -23.33 -0.02 14.43
CA GLU A 128 -24.08 0.53 13.30
C GLU A 128 -23.17 1.16 12.24
N ASN A 129 -22.07 1.80 12.65
CA ASN A 129 -21.04 2.27 11.72
C ASN A 129 -20.50 1.11 10.88
N LEU A 130 -20.08 0.01 11.51
CA LEU A 130 -19.55 -1.14 10.76
C LEU A 130 -20.59 -1.78 9.84
N ARG A 131 -21.84 -1.90 10.31
CA ARG A 131 -22.98 -2.37 9.49
C ARG A 131 -23.20 -1.49 8.26
N PHE A 132 -23.24 -0.18 8.46
CA PHE A 132 -23.43 0.79 7.38
C PHE A 132 -22.33 0.66 6.33
N PHE A 133 -21.06 0.71 6.74
CA PHE A 133 -19.94 0.63 5.79
C PHE A 133 -19.85 -0.73 5.10
N ALA A 134 -20.12 -1.84 5.79
CA ALA A 134 -20.19 -3.16 5.15
C ALA A 134 -21.24 -3.18 4.02
N SER A 135 -22.41 -2.59 4.26
CA SER A 135 -23.49 -2.58 3.27
C SER A 135 -23.13 -1.85 1.97
N LEU A 136 -22.24 -0.83 2.03
CA LEU A 136 -21.75 -0.13 0.85
C LEU A 136 -20.90 -1.02 -0.08
N TYR A 137 -20.33 -2.09 0.46
CA TYR A 137 -19.57 -3.10 -0.29
C TYR A 137 -20.40 -4.36 -0.56
N GLY A 138 -21.73 -4.31 -0.37
CA GLY A 138 -22.60 -5.48 -0.50
C GLY A 138 -22.50 -6.49 0.64
N GLY A 139 -21.73 -6.18 1.69
CA GLY A 139 -21.56 -7.03 2.86
C GLY A 139 -22.73 -6.90 3.83
N ARG A 140 -23.39 -8.02 4.12
CA ARG A 140 -24.31 -8.17 5.25
C ARG A 140 -23.83 -9.37 6.05
N TYR A 141 -23.26 -9.08 7.21
CA TYR A 141 -22.65 -10.08 8.07
C TYR A 141 -23.51 -10.32 9.31
N ASP A 142 -23.33 -11.48 9.92
CA ASP A 142 -23.87 -11.72 11.25
C ASP A 142 -23.25 -10.76 12.27
N GLU A 143 -24.00 -10.46 13.33
CA GLU A 143 -23.55 -9.57 14.39
C GLU A 143 -22.22 -10.01 15.02
N THR A 144 -22.00 -11.32 15.08
CA THR A 144 -20.76 -11.95 15.56
C THR A 144 -19.52 -11.45 14.82
N ILE A 145 -19.59 -11.27 13.49
CA ILE A 145 -18.47 -10.78 12.67
C ILE A 145 -18.16 -9.32 13.02
N TYR A 146 -19.18 -8.48 13.16
CA TYR A 146 -18.97 -7.08 13.55
C TYR A 146 -18.36 -6.98 14.95
N MET A 147 -18.86 -7.79 15.89
CA MET A 147 -18.32 -7.85 17.25
C MET A 147 -16.88 -8.35 17.28
N GLU A 148 -16.52 -9.30 16.41
CA GLU A 148 -15.14 -9.75 16.26
C GLU A 148 -14.23 -8.62 15.75
N ARG A 149 -14.67 -7.85 14.74
CA ARG A 149 -13.94 -6.68 14.23
C ARG A 149 -13.75 -5.63 15.32
N LEU A 150 -14.78 -5.33 16.10
CA LEU A 150 -14.69 -4.42 17.23
C LEU A 150 -13.76 -4.95 18.33
N LYS A 151 -13.77 -6.26 18.60
CA LYS A 151 -12.87 -6.89 19.56
C LYS A 151 -11.41 -6.72 19.14
N ARG A 152 -11.09 -6.93 17.86
CA ARG A 152 -9.73 -6.75 17.30
C ARG A 152 -9.19 -5.33 17.50
N VAL A 153 -10.07 -4.33 17.51
CA VAL A 153 -9.68 -2.93 17.76
C VAL A 153 -9.94 -2.47 19.21
N GLY A 154 -10.23 -3.40 20.13
CA GLY A 154 -10.43 -3.10 21.55
C GLY A 154 -11.69 -2.26 21.85
N LEU A 155 -12.75 -2.41 21.05
CA LEU A 155 -14.01 -1.64 21.14
C LEU A 155 -15.26 -2.50 21.38
N SER A 156 -15.13 -3.81 21.58
CA SER A 156 -16.28 -4.71 21.77
C SER A 156 -17.19 -4.30 22.93
N LYS A 157 -16.63 -3.83 24.06
CA LYS A 157 -17.40 -3.35 25.22
C LYS A 157 -18.17 -2.05 24.96
N ARG A 158 -17.82 -1.31 23.90
CA ARG A 158 -18.44 -0.03 23.51
C ARG A 158 -19.15 -0.13 22.16
N ALA A 159 -19.55 -1.34 21.76
CA ALA A 159 -20.17 -1.61 20.46
C ALA A 159 -21.47 -0.82 20.24
N HIS A 160 -22.27 -0.66 21.29
CA HIS A 160 -23.58 0.01 21.26
C HIS A 160 -23.53 1.48 21.72
N ASP A 161 -22.33 2.02 21.95
CA ASP A 161 -22.16 3.43 22.31
C ASP A 161 -22.13 4.28 21.04
N LEU A 162 -22.75 5.46 21.11
CA LEU A 162 -22.68 6.46 20.03
C LEU A 162 -21.24 6.94 19.82
N VAL A 163 -20.80 7.00 18.57
CA VAL A 163 -19.41 7.37 18.22
C VAL A 163 -19.05 8.80 18.67
N ARG A 164 -20.02 9.74 18.76
CA ARG A 164 -19.78 11.07 19.34
C ARG A 164 -19.26 11.07 20.78
N THR A 165 -19.41 9.95 21.50
CA THR A 165 -18.91 9.77 22.88
C THR A 165 -17.52 9.12 22.93
N PHE A 166 -16.91 8.83 21.78
CA PHE A 166 -15.59 8.23 21.69
C PHE A 166 -14.51 9.29 21.78
N SER A 167 -13.39 8.95 22.43
CA SER A 167 -12.17 9.74 22.32
C SER A 167 -11.66 9.73 20.87
N ARG A 168 -10.76 10.65 20.53
CA ARG A 168 -10.10 10.66 19.21
C ARG A 168 -9.45 9.32 18.87
N GLY A 169 -8.69 8.75 19.81
CA GLY A 169 -8.04 7.45 19.60
C GLY A 169 -9.02 6.30 19.43
N MET A 170 -10.17 6.33 20.10
CA MET A 170 -11.24 5.35 19.88
C MET A 170 -11.89 5.49 18.49
N GLN A 171 -12.14 6.72 18.03
CA GLN A 171 -12.63 6.96 16.67
C GLN A 171 -11.62 6.46 15.64
N GLN A 172 -10.32 6.68 15.89
CA GLN A 172 -9.25 6.19 15.04
C GLN A 172 -9.22 4.66 14.97
N ARG A 173 -9.30 3.97 16.11
CA ARG A 173 -9.41 2.50 16.18
C ARG A 173 -10.65 1.97 15.46
N LEU A 174 -11.80 2.63 15.61
CA LEU A 174 -13.01 2.25 14.87
C LEU A 174 -12.85 2.46 13.36
N SER A 175 -12.13 3.51 12.94
CA SER A 175 -11.85 3.76 11.52
C SER A 175 -11.04 2.64 10.87
N LEU A 176 -10.16 1.97 11.62
CA LEU A 176 -9.40 0.81 11.17
C LEU A 176 -10.29 -0.43 11.02
N ALA A 177 -11.18 -0.70 11.97
CA ALA A 177 -12.17 -1.78 11.84
C ALA A 177 -13.09 -1.53 10.64
N ARG A 178 -13.50 -0.28 10.43
CA ARG A 178 -14.27 0.15 9.25
C ARG A 178 -13.48 -0.06 7.96
N ALA A 179 -12.22 0.35 7.90
CA ALA A 179 -11.38 0.24 6.71
C ALA A 179 -11.16 -1.21 6.28
N THR A 180 -11.26 -2.17 7.21
CA THR A 180 -11.00 -3.60 6.97
C THR A 180 -12.28 -4.44 6.88
N ILE A 181 -13.47 -3.85 7.01
CA ILE A 181 -14.72 -4.60 7.14
C ILE A 181 -15.06 -5.46 5.92
N HIS A 182 -14.74 -4.97 4.72
CA HIS A 182 -14.96 -5.64 3.43
C HIS A 182 -13.76 -6.50 2.99
N ASN A 183 -12.79 -6.73 3.88
CA ASN A 183 -11.58 -7.51 3.62
C ASN A 183 -10.78 -7.06 2.37
N PRO A 184 -10.29 -5.81 2.34
CA PRO A 184 -9.53 -5.28 1.21
C PRO A 184 -8.16 -5.96 1.04
N ASP A 185 -7.68 -5.96 -0.21
CA ASP A 185 -6.34 -6.39 -0.60
C ASP A 185 -5.27 -5.36 -0.19
N ILE A 186 -5.65 -4.06 -0.19
CA ILE A 186 -4.74 -2.94 0.00
C ILE A 186 -5.23 -2.07 1.15
N LEU A 187 -4.36 -1.74 2.09
CA LEU A 187 -4.62 -0.75 3.13
C LEU A 187 -3.85 0.53 2.84
N ILE A 188 -4.57 1.64 2.68
CA ILE A 188 -3.99 2.98 2.49
C ILE A 188 -4.23 3.79 3.75
N MET A 189 -3.16 4.31 4.34
CA MET A 189 -3.21 5.02 5.62
C MET A 189 -2.49 6.36 5.55
N ASP A 190 -3.16 7.44 5.97
CA ASP A 190 -2.61 8.80 6.03
C ASP A 190 -2.49 9.22 7.50
N GLU A 191 -1.27 9.15 8.04
CA GLU A 191 -0.93 9.45 9.45
C GLU A 191 -1.80 8.71 10.49
N PRO A 192 -1.86 7.36 10.43
CA PRO A 192 -2.83 6.59 11.20
C PRO A 192 -2.60 6.60 12.72
N TYR A 193 -1.42 7.02 13.18
CA TYR A 193 -1.05 7.12 14.60
C TYR A 193 -1.56 8.41 15.26
N THR A 194 -2.06 9.38 14.48
CA THR A 194 -2.47 10.69 15.00
C THR A 194 -3.60 10.55 16.03
N GLY A 195 -3.37 11.05 17.25
CA GLY A 195 -4.37 11.06 18.32
C GLY A 195 -4.55 9.73 19.06
N LEU A 196 -3.67 8.76 18.84
CA LEU A 196 -3.56 7.55 19.65
C LEU A 196 -2.66 7.78 20.87
N ASP A 197 -2.99 7.12 21.97
CA ASP A 197 -2.15 6.98 23.16
C ASP A 197 -1.16 5.82 22.98
N GLN A 198 -0.32 5.55 23.98
CA GLN A 198 0.69 4.50 23.92
C GLN A 198 0.09 3.11 23.66
N ASP A 199 -1.02 2.80 24.34
CA ASP A 199 -1.76 1.54 24.15
C ASP A 199 -2.36 1.45 22.75
N GLY A 200 -2.93 2.55 22.24
CA GLY A 200 -3.45 2.63 20.88
C GLY A 200 -2.38 2.45 19.81
N ASN A 201 -1.18 3.00 20.03
CA ASN A 201 -0.04 2.82 19.13
C ASN A 201 0.39 1.34 19.08
N GLY A 202 0.53 0.68 20.24
CA GLY A 202 0.88 -0.74 20.31
C GLY A 202 -0.15 -1.63 19.60
N LEU A 203 -1.44 -1.35 19.80
CA LEU A 203 -2.50 -2.06 19.10
C LEU A 203 -2.44 -1.87 17.58
N LEU A 204 -2.19 -0.65 17.11
CA LEU A 204 -2.05 -0.38 15.68
C LEU A 204 -0.85 -1.13 15.09
N ASP A 205 0.28 -1.16 15.80
CA ASP A 205 1.46 -1.92 15.37
C ASP A 205 1.13 -3.41 15.21
N GLU A 206 0.48 -4.02 16.22
CA GLU A 206 0.05 -5.42 16.16
C GLU A 206 -0.86 -5.71 14.97
N LEU A 207 -1.83 -4.83 14.71
CA LEU A 207 -2.76 -4.96 13.59
C LEU A 207 -2.07 -4.82 12.24
N LEU A 208 -1.09 -3.92 12.11
CA LEU A 208 -0.30 -3.74 10.89
C LEU A 208 0.62 -4.93 10.63
N VAL A 209 1.32 -5.41 11.66
CA VAL A 209 2.17 -6.61 11.57
C VAL A 209 1.33 -7.82 11.16
N GLN A 210 0.16 -8.00 11.76
CA GLN A 210 -0.73 -9.10 11.39
C GLN A 210 -1.26 -8.95 9.96
N ALA A 211 -1.69 -7.75 9.56
CA ALA A 211 -2.17 -7.50 8.20
C ALA A 211 -1.09 -7.78 7.15
N HIS A 212 0.15 -7.39 7.42
CA HIS A 212 1.29 -7.67 6.54
C HIS A 212 1.59 -9.18 6.47
N ARG A 213 1.58 -9.89 7.61
CA ARG A 213 1.74 -11.36 7.66
C ARG A 213 0.63 -12.10 6.92
N ASP A 214 -0.60 -11.58 6.93
CA ASP A 214 -1.73 -12.09 6.17
C ASP A 214 -1.59 -11.86 4.65
N GLY A 215 -0.51 -11.20 4.18
CA GLY A 215 -0.24 -10.92 2.78
C GLY A 215 -0.97 -9.70 2.22
N ARG A 216 -1.54 -8.82 3.07
CA ARG A 216 -2.11 -7.55 2.62
C ARG A 216 -1.00 -6.58 2.20
N THR A 217 -1.25 -5.82 1.15
CA THR A 217 -0.38 -4.69 0.78
C THR A 217 -0.75 -3.47 1.62
N ILE A 218 0.24 -2.79 2.19
CA ILE A 218 0.03 -1.62 3.05
C ILE A 218 0.82 -0.44 2.49
N LEU A 219 0.15 0.70 2.37
CA LEU A 219 0.76 1.97 1.96
C LEU A 219 0.44 3.01 3.03
N MET A 220 1.43 3.33 3.86
CA MET A 220 1.26 4.20 5.02
C MET A 220 2.10 5.47 4.88
N ALA A 221 1.44 6.63 4.81
CA ALA A 221 2.12 7.91 5.02
C ALA A 221 2.33 8.12 6.52
N THR A 222 3.59 8.35 6.89
CA THR A 222 4.00 8.64 8.27
C THR A 222 5.16 9.63 8.29
N HIS A 223 5.29 10.33 9.41
CA HIS A 223 6.48 11.11 9.75
C HIS A 223 7.41 10.41 10.74
N ASP A 224 6.95 9.29 11.34
CA ASP A 224 7.71 8.50 12.30
C ASP A 224 8.69 7.57 11.56
N LEU A 225 9.96 7.95 11.55
CA LEU A 225 11.03 7.24 10.86
C LEU A 225 11.38 5.91 11.54
N ASP A 226 11.32 5.85 12.86
CA ASP A 226 11.67 4.64 13.61
C ASP A 226 10.62 3.55 13.38
N ARG A 227 9.33 3.91 13.40
CA ARG A 227 8.25 2.99 13.02
C ARG A 227 8.33 2.58 11.57
N ALA A 228 8.65 3.51 10.66
CA ALA A 228 8.84 3.19 9.26
C ALA A 228 9.95 2.16 9.06
N ALA A 229 11.11 2.33 9.71
CA ALA A 229 12.21 1.38 9.66
C ALA A 229 11.86 0.01 10.28
N THR A 230 11.05 0.02 11.35
CA THR A 230 10.71 -1.21 12.08
C THR A 230 9.60 -2.03 11.43
N LEU A 231 8.57 -1.37 10.89
CA LEU A 231 7.34 -2.04 10.44
C LEU A 231 7.28 -2.25 8.93
N ALA A 232 7.78 -1.30 8.14
CA ALA A 232 7.69 -1.39 6.70
C ALA A 232 8.72 -2.38 6.15
N SER A 233 8.40 -3.01 5.02
CA SER A 233 9.35 -3.81 4.23
C SER A 233 10.14 -2.94 3.24
N ARG A 234 9.61 -1.76 2.91
CA ARG A 234 10.17 -0.83 1.92
C ARG A 234 9.81 0.61 2.28
N VAL A 235 10.72 1.53 2.03
CA VAL A 235 10.51 2.96 2.27
C VAL A 235 10.60 3.73 0.96
N VAL A 236 9.66 4.65 0.76
CA VAL A 236 9.64 5.56 -0.38
C VAL A 236 9.59 6.99 0.15
N ILE A 237 10.62 7.79 -0.13
CA ILE A 237 10.67 9.20 0.27
C ILE A 237 10.23 10.06 -0.91
N ILE A 238 9.13 10.78 -0.72
CA ILE A 238 8.62 11.77 -1.67
C ILE A 238 9.22 13.13 -1.32
N ALA A 239 9.93 13.72 -2.28
CA ALA A 239 10.48 15.07 -2.17
C ALA A 239 10.19 15.84 -3.46
N LYS A 240 9.77 17.11 -3.32
CA LYS A 240 9.48 18.00 -4.45
C LYS A 240 8.52 17.39 -5.50
N GLY A 241 7.59 16.53 -5.07
CA GLY A 241 6.59 15.89 -5.91
C GLY A 241 7.05 14.67 -6.71
N THR A 242 8.26 14.15 -6.45
CA THR A 242 8.81 12.95 -7.09
C THR A 242 9.27 11.94 -6.04
N VAL A 243 9.52 10.69 -6.46
CA VAL A 243 10.25 9.72 -5.64
C VAL A 243 11.72 10.16 -5.59
N GLY A 244 12.20 10.53 -4.41
CA GLY A 244 13.59 10.91 -4.18
C GLY A 244 14.42 9.75 -3.64
N PHE A 245 13.78 8.75 -3.02
CA PHE A 245 14.42 7.55 -2.49
C PHE A 245 13.41 6.42 -2.45
N ASP A 246 13.87 5.21 -2.73
CA ASP A 246 13.05 4.01 -2.80
C ASP A 246 13.94 2.79 -2.56
N ALA A 247 13.81 2.16 -1.38
CA ALA A 247 14.63 1.01 -1.01
C ALA A 247 13.97 0.11 0.05
N PRO A 248 14.31 -1.20 0.09
CA PRO A 248 13.91 -2.10 1.16
C PRO A 248 14.44 -1.64 2.53
N THR A 249 13.68 -1.89 3.60
CA THR A 249 14.10 -1.55 4.97
C THR A 249 15.10 -2.54 5.57
N THR A 250 15.25 -3.74 4.98
CA THR A 250 16.21 -4.77 5.43
C THR A 250 17.67 -4.29 5.46
N GLU A 251 17.96 -3.19 4.78
CA GLU A 251 19.29 -2.60 4.64
C GLU A 251 19.49 -1.34 5.48
N MET A 252 18.50 -0.93 6.28
CA MET A 252 18.51 0.36 6.97
C MET A 252 17.88 0.33 8.37
N ASP A 253 18.65 0.76 9.36
CA ASP A 253 18.10 1.16 10.67
C ASP A 253 17.49 2.58 10.63
N GLY A 254 16.85 2.99 11.73
CA GLY A 254 16.22 4.31 11.84
C GLY A 254 17.20 5.48 11.67
N MET A 255 18.48 5.30 12.04
CA MET A 255 19.50 6.34 11.92
C MET A 255 19.95 6.52 10.47
N GLN A 256 20.15 5.42 9.74
CA GLN A 256 20.45 5.42 8.31
C GLN A 256 19.29 6.02 7.53
N LEU A 257 18.05 5.61 7.84
CA LEU A 257 16.85 6.17 7.23
C LEU A 257 16.72 7.68 7.49
N ALA A 258 16.99 8.15 8.71
CA ALA A 258 17.01 9.56 9.03
C ALA A 258 18.09 10.32 8.24
N GLY A 259 19.25 9.70 7.99
CA GLY A 259 20.29 10.25 7.11
C GLY A 259 19.80 10.45 5.67
N HIS A 260 19.19 9.42 5.08
CA HIS A 260 18.59 9.50 3.75
C HIS A 260 17.48 10.56 3.70
N TYR A 261 16.59 10.58 4.70
CA TYR A 261 15.52 11.55 4.80
C TYR A 261 16.02 12.99 4.78
N ARG A 262 17.05 13.33 5.59
CA ARG A 262 17.66 14.67 5.59
C ARG A 262 18.26 15.02 4.23
N THR A 263 18.97 14.07 3.63
CA THR A 263 19.66 14.29 2.34
C THR A 263 18.67 14.59 1.21
N ILE A 264 17.56 13.84 1.19
CA ILE A 264 16.57 13.91 0.11
C ILE A 264 15.60 15.08 0.29
N THR A 265 15.16 15.33 1.52
CA THR A 265 14.15 16.37 1.79
C THR A 265 14.76 17.73 2.11
N GLY A 266 16.03 17.78 2.55
CA GLY A 266 16.66 18.98 3.09
C GLY A 266 16.08 19.43 4.44
N ALA A 267 15.15 18.67 5.03
CA ALA A 267 14.54 18.97 6.33
C ALA A 267 15.40 18.42 7.48
N ALA A 268 15.45 19.16 8.59
CA ALA A 268 15.93 18.61 9.86
C ALA A 268 14.93 17.55 10.35
N VAL A 269 15.44 16.44 10.89
CA VAL A 269 14.59 15.43 11.57
C VAL A 269 14.32 15.98 12.96
N GLU A 270 13.05 16.27 13.27
CA GLU A 270 12.65 16.59 14.64
C GLU A 270 12.85 15.33 15.51
N ARG A 271 13.61 15.49 16.59
CA ARG A 271 13.92 14.43 17.57
C ARG A 271 12.77 14.26 18.55
#